data_AF-A0A348UQ26-F1
#
_entry.id   AF-A0A348UQ26-F1
#
_cell.length_a   1.000
_cell.length_b   1.000
_cell.length_c   1.000
_cell.angle_alpha   90.00
_cell.angle_beta   90.00
_cell.angle_gamma   90.00
#
_symmetry.space_group_name_H-M   'P 1'
#
loop_
_entity.id
_entity.type
_entity.pdbx_description
1 polymer ?
#
loop_
_entity_poly.entity_id
_entity_poly.type
_entity_poly.pdbx_seq_one_letter_code
_entity_poly.pdbx_strand_id
1 'polypeptide(L)'
;MQIELAEVEASLALFAEGIAGRYYHIAATSEFAGRRVRLDPGASALTRDTLYLPERLEAPDASAFRVLALQQLAHREFGSYRFDVTEALARLPHIPA
;
A
#
# COMPACT_ATOMS: atom_id res chain seq x y z
N MET A 1 2.41 20.62 6.95
CA MET A 1 3.68 20.49 6.21
C MET A 1 3.35 19.75 4.93
N GLN A 2 3.98 20.10 3.81
CA GLN A 2 3.80 19.38 2.56
C GLN A 2 4.98 18.43 2.39
N ILE A 3 4.70 17.16 2.12
CA ILE A 3 5.69 16.10 2.00
C ILE A 3 5.58 15.52 0.60
N GLU A 4 6.70 15.42 -0.10
CA GLU A 4 6.75 14.84 -1.44
C GLU A 4 7.00 13.33 -1.34
N LEU A 5 6.31 12.52 -2.15
CA LEU A 5 6.45 11.07 -2.15
C LEU A 5 7.91 10.64 -2.38
N ALA A 6 8.61 11.36 -3.26
CA ALA A 6 10.02 11.12 -3.57
C ALA A 6 10.94 11.22 -2.34
N GLU A 7 10.59 12.00 -1.32
CA GLU A 7 11.39 12.15 -0.10
C GLU A 7 11.34 10.89 0.78
N VAL A 8 10.26 10.11 0.66
CA VAL A 8 9.98 8.98 1.55
C VAL A 8 9.95 7.63 0.82
N GLU A 9 10.03 7.63 -0.51
CA GLU A 9 9.83 6.48 -1.39
C GLU A 9 10.66 5.26 -0.98
N ALA A 10 11.97 5.43 -0.81
CA ALA A 10 12.87 4.34 -0.42
C ALA A 10 12.52 3.77 0.96
N SER A 11 12.26 4.63 1.94
CA SER A 11 11.87 4.20 3.28
C SER A 11 10.50 3.51 3.29
N LEU A 12 9.63 3.90 2.37
CA LEU A 12 8.28 3.38 2.24
C LEU A 12 8.24 2.03 1.52
N ALA A 13 9.11 1.81 0.54
CA ALA A 13 9.31 0.51 -0.08
C ALA A 13 9.79 -0.53 0.94
N LEU A 14 10.79 -0.18 1.76
CA LEU A 14 11.28 -1.03 2.85
C LEU A 14 10.20 -1.28 3.90
N PHE A 15 9.42 -0.26 4.24
CA PHE A 15 8.29 -0.41 5.16
C PHE A 15 7.24 -1.39 4.60
N ALA A 16 6.86 -1.24 3.33
CA ALA A 16 5.90 -2.14 2.69
C ALA A 16 6.42 -3.58 2.62
N GLU A 17 7.71 -3.75 2.32
CA GLU A 17 8.38 -5.06 2.32
C GLU A 17 8.38 -5.69 3.72
N GLY A 18 8.71 -4.94 4.76
CA GLY A 18 8.69 -5.40 6.14
C GLY A 18 7.31 -5.86 6.62
N ILE A 19 6.23 -5.24 6.12
CA ILE A 19 4.85 -5.63 6.46
C ILE A 19 4.36 -6.81 5.64
N ALA A 20 4.59 -6.80 4.32
CA ALA A 20 4.00 -7.78 3.41
C ALA A 20 4.90 -9.00 3.14
N GLY A 21 6.14 -8.99 3.63
CA GLY A 21 7.13 -10.05 3.40
C GLY A 21 7.61 -10.15 1.95
N ARG A 22 7.32 -9.15 1.11
CA ARG A 22 7.76 -9.07 -0.29
C ARG A 22 7.84 -7.62 -0.74
N TYR A 23 8.69 -7.36 -1.73
CA TYR A 23 8.87 -6.04 -2.31
C TYR A 23 7.59 -5.48 -2.95
N TYR A 24 7.37 -4.17 -2.77
CA TYR A 24 6.38 -3.39 -3.52
C TYR A 24 7.06 -2.17 -4.13
N HIS A 25 6.81 -1.96 -5.42
CA HIS A 25 7.15 -0.72 -6.10
C HIS A 25 6.23 0.41 -5.63
N ILE A 26 6.80 1.58 -5.34
CA ILE A 26 6.04 2.79 -4.98
C ILE A 26 5.98 3.68 -6.21
N ALA A 27 4.78 4.10 -6.59
CA ALA A 27 4.56 4.96 -7.75
C ALA A 27 3.56 6.08 -7.41
N ALA A 28 3.66 7.19 -8.13
CA ALA A 28 2.70 8.27 -8.00
C ALA A 28 1.35 7.89 -8.62
N THR A 29 0.24 8.34 -8.03
CA THR A 29 -1.11 8.13 -8.57
C THR A 29 -1.28 8.72 -9.98
N SER A 30 -0.52 9.77 -10.32
CA SER A 30 -0.50 10.35 -11.67
C SER A 30 -0.01 9.37 -12.74
N GLU A 31 0.94 8.50 -12.39
CA GLU A 31 1.49 7.46 -13.29
C GLU A 31 0.43 6.40 -13.63
N PHE A 32 -0.51 6.16 -12.71
CA PHE A 32 -1.68 5.33 -12.99
C PHE A 32 -2.63 6.01 -14.00
N ALA A 33 -2.89 7.31 -13.84
CA ALA A 33 -3.82 8.06 -14.69
C ALA A 33 -3.35 8.19 -16.15
N GLY A 34 -2.04 8.16 -16.41
CA GLY A 34 -1.45 8.17 -17.76
C GLY A 34 -1.66 6.87 -18.54
N ARG A 35 -1.94 5.75 -17.86
CA ARG A 35 -2.23 4.44 -18.47
C ARG A 35 -3.74 4.21 -18.60
N ARG A 36 -4.45 5.06 -19.35
CA ARG A 36 -5.88 4.85 -19.72
C ARG A 36 -6.08 3.64 -20.67
N VAL A 37 -5.54 2.49 -20.31
CA VAL A 37 -5.98 1.21 -20.85
C VAL A 37 -7.34 0.94 -20.21
N ARG A 38 -8.39 0.79 -21.02
CA ARG A 38 -9.66 0.23 -20.55
C ARG A 38 -9.38 -1.19 -20.09
N LEU A 39 -9.11 -1.36 -18.81
CA LEU A 39 -8.91 -2.67 -18.21
C LEU A 39 -10.29 -3.29 -17.98
N ASP A 40 -10.50 -4.44 -18.61
CA ASP A 40 -11.60 -5.34 -18.31
C ASP A 40 -11.57 -5.67 -16.81
N PRO A 41 -12.68 -5.59 -16.05
CA PRO A 41 -12.70 -5.90 -14.62
C PRO A 41 -12.10 -7.27 -14.27
N GLY A 42 -12.12 -8.23 -15.22
CA GLY A 42 -11.50 -9.55 -15.09
C GLY A 42 -10.00 -9.61 -15.42
N ALA A 43 -9.42 -8.56 -15.99
CA ALA A 43 -8.03 -8.47 -16.43
C ALA A 43 -7.17 -7.53 -15.55
N SER A 44 -7.62 -7.21 -14.33
CA SER A 44 -6.93 -6.34 -13.36
C SER A 44 -5.65 -6.97 -12.76
N ALA A 45 -4.92 -7.77 -13.54
CA ALA A 45 -3.74 -8.52 -13.15
C ALA A 45 -2.42 -7.73 -13.25
N LEU A 46 -2.45 -6.44 -13.64
CA LEU A 46 -1.22 -5.71 -14.00
C LEU A 46 -0.47 -5.02 -12.84
N THR A 47 -0.92 -5.04 -11.58
CA THR A 47 -0.18 -4.33 -10.51
C THR A 47 -0.29 -5.00 -9.13
N ARG A 48 -0.04 -6.31 -9.00
CA ARG A 48 -0.02 -6.97 -7.68
C ARG A 48 1.00 -6.34 -6.73
N ASP A 49 2.12 -5.85 -7.27
CA ASP A 49 3.29 -5.43 -6.49
C ASP A 49 3.62 -3.94 -6.63
N THR A 50 2.65 -3.09 -7.00
CA THR A 50 2.84 -1.61 -7.04
C THR A 50 1.85 -0.90 -6.14
N LEU A 51 2.29 -0.04 -5.23
CA LEU A 51 1.46 0.86 -4.42
C LEU A 51 1.40 2.24 -5.08
N TYR A 52 0.19 2.75 -5.30
CA TYR A 52 -0.02 4.05 -5.94
C TYR A 52 -0.38 5.10 -4.90
N LEU A 53 0.50 6.05 -4.67
CA LEU A 53 0.36 7.04 -3.61
C LEU A 53 0.32 8.45 -4.19
N PRO A 54 -0.33 9.41 -3.51
CA PRO A 54 -0.33 10.78 -3.99
C PRO A 54 1.11 11.30 -4.03
N GLU A 55 1.46 12.06 -5.08
CA GLU A 55 2.79 12.67 -5.21
C GLU A 55 3.12 13.58 -4.02
N ARG A 56 2.08 14.12 -3.40
CA ARG A 56 2.14 15.13 -2.35
C ARG A 56 1.08 14.85 -1.30
N LEU A 57 1.45 15.02 -0.05
CA LEU A 57 0.53 14.88 1.07
C LEU A 57 0.70 16.03 2.05
N GLU A 58 -0.40 16.73 2.33
CA GLU A 58 -0.45 17.68 3.43
C GLU A 58 -0.69 16.92 4.73
N ALA A 59 0.35 16.82 5.55
CA ALA A 59 0.31 16.11 6.83
C ALA A 59 1.24 16.76 7.86
N PRO A 60 1.08 16.44 9.16
CA PRO A 60 2.04 16.82 10.19
C PRO A 60 3.41 16.16 10.01
N ASP A 61 3.44 14.93 9.49
CA ASP A 61 4.66 14.14 9.34
C ASP A 61 4.53 13.01 8.28
N ALA A 62 5.68 12.42 7.92
CA ALA A 62 5.81 11.43 6.85
C ALA A 62 5.12 10.08 7.14
N SER A 63 4.73 9.80 8.39
CA SER A 63 4.02 8.57 8.75
C SER A 63 2.66 8.46 8.06
N ALA A 64 2.08 9.57 7.60
CA ALA A 64 0.84 9.57 6.85
C ALA A 64 0.94 8.72 5.56
N PHE A 65 2.09 8.70 4.88
CA PHE A 65 2.33 7.81 3.74
C PHE A 65 2.33 6.33 4.12
N ARG A 66 2.82 6.00 5.33
CA ARG A 66 2.79 4.62 5.85
C ARG A 66 1.35 4.14 6.08
N VAL A 67 0.48 5.03 6.57
CA VAL A 67 -0.95 4.72 6.74
C VAL A 67 -1.59 4.40 5.39
N LEU A 68 -1.34 5.21 4.35
CA LEU A 68 -1.86 4.96 3.00
C LEU A 68 -1.32 3.64 2.41
N ALA A 69 -0.04 3.35 2.61
CA ALA A 69 0.57 2.09 2.20
C ALA A 69 -0.10 0.89 2.91
N LEU A 70 -0.27 0.98 4.24
CA LEU A 70 -0.96 -0.05 5.03
C LEU A 70 -2.39 -0.28 4.56
N GLN A 71 -3.14 0.79 4.27
CA GLN A 71 -4.51 0.68 3.76
C GLN A 71 -4.56 -0.11 2.45
N GLN A 72 -3.65 0.18 1.51
CA GLN A 72 -3.60 -0.55 0.24
C GLN A 72 -3.15 -2.01 0.41
N LEU A 73 -2.16 -2.26 1.26
CA LEU A 73 -1.70 -3.63 1.55
C LEU A 73 -2.81 -4.45 2.21
N ALA A 74 -3.47 -3.90 3.24
CA ALA A 74 -4.58 -4.54 3.92
C ALA A 74 -5.75 -4.79 2.96
N HIS A 75 -6.07 -3.82 2.10
CA HIS A 75 -7.10 -4.01 1.09
C HIS A 75 -6.78 -5.14 0.10
N ARG A 76 -5.50 -5.34 -0.25
CA ARG A 76 -5.10 -6.45 -1.13
C ARG A 76 -5.16 -7.80 -0.46
N GLU A 77 -4.73 -7.87 0.79
CA GLU A 77 -4.67 -9.13 1.55
C GLU A 77 -6.07 -9.59 2.01
N PHE A 78 -6.88 -8.65 2.50
CA PHE A 78 -8.16 -8.95 3.14
C PHE A 78 -9.37 -8.46 2.33
N GLY A 79 -9.20 -7.68 1.27
CA GLY A 79 -10.31 -7.03 0.57
C GLY A 79 -10.92 -5.87 1.38
N SER A 80 -12.02 -5.29 0.88
CA SER A 80 -12.83 -4.35 1.67
C SER A 80 -13.68 -5.09 2.70
N TYR A 81 -13.66 -4.65 3.96
CA TYR A 81 -14.53 -5.12 5.05
C TYR A 81 -14.38 -6.59 5.50
N ARG A 82 -13.27 -7.28 5.21
CA ARG A 82 -13.03 -8.67 5.70
C ARG A 82 -11.86 -8.79 6.69
N PHE A 83 -11.29 -7.68 7.15
CA PHE A 83 -10.26 -7.73 8.18
C PHE A 83 -10.89 -7.99 9.54
N ASP A 84 -10.53 -9.12 10.14
CA ASP A 84 -10.93 -9.54 11.48
C ASP A 84 -9.67 -9.84 12.31
N VAL A 85 -9.56 -9.22 13.49
CA VAL A 85 -8.37 -9.34 14.35
C VAL A 85 -8.21 -10.77 14.89
N THR A 86 -9.32 -11.47 15.14
CA THR A 86 -9.29 -12.86 15.61
C THR A 86 -8.77 -13.80 14.52
N GLU A 87 -9.17 -13.60 13.26
CA GLU A 87 -8.62 -14.35 12.12
C GLU A 87 -7.14 -14.04 11.89
N ALA A 88 -6.73 -12.77 12.00
CA ALA A 88 -5.33 -12.37 11.84
C ALA A 88 -4.42 -13.00 12.89
N LEU A 89 -4.83 -13.02 14.16
CA LEU A 89 -4.10 -13.67 15.26
C LEU A 89 -4.03 -15.20 15.07
N ALA A 90 -5.08 -15.84 14.55
CA ALA A 90 -5.08 -17.26 14.26
C ALA A 90 -4.04 -17.66 13.18
N ARG A 91 -3.75 -16.76 12.22
CA ARG A 91 -2.73 -16.97 11.17
C ARG A 91 -1.30 -16.66 11.63
N LEU A 92 -1.14 -15.96 12.75
CA LEU A 92 0.15 -15.57 13.32
C LEU A 92 0.30 -16.14 14.75
N PRO A 93 0.34 -17.48 14.92
CA PRO A 93 0.25 -18.13 16.23
C PRO A 93 1.43 -17.84 17.17
N HIS A 94 2.46 -17.14 16.70
CA HIS A 94 3.70 -16.85 17.41
C HIS A 94 3.79 -15.40 17.93
N ILE A 95 2.75 -14.57 17.73
CA ILE A 95 2.69 -13.22 18.29
C ILE A 95 1.80 -13.26 19.54
N PRO A 96 2.31 -12.96 20.75
CA PRO A 96 1.50 -12.92 21.95
C PRO A 96 0.48 -11.77 21.88
N ALA A 97 -0.73 -12.04 22.36
CA ALA A 97 -1.86 -11.11 22.40
C ALA A 97 -1.62 -9.90 23.33
#